data_AF-A0A7C9B146-F1
#
_entry.id   AF-A0A7C9B146-F1
#
_cell.length_a   1.000
_cell.length_b   1.000
_cell.length_c   1.000
_cell.angle_alpha   90.00
_cell.angle_beta   90.00
_cell.angle_gamma   90.00
#
_symmetry.space_group_name_H-M   'P 1'
#
loop_
_entity.id
_entity.type
_entity.pdbx_description
1 polymer ?
#
loop_
_entity_poly.entity_id
_entity_poly.type
_entity_poly.pdbx_seq_one_letter_code
_entity_poly.pdbx_strand_id
1 'polypeptide(L)'
;KEQFTLLRPSKNGAISLDNIREALMKNATDAMKESRAHEILTSLTALQYRRMDFEEFCAAALSVYQLEALERWEQHARCAYELFEKDGNRPIMIEELASELGLGPNVPVHAVLHDWIRHTDGKLSFLGFVKLLHGVSTRTLVKAH
;
A
#
# COMPACT_ATOMS: atom_id res chain seq x y z
N LYS A 1 -12.82 11.36 -11.01
CA LYS A 1 -12.51 11.98 -12.32
C LYS A 1 -11.96 13.41 -12.16
N GLU A 2 -12.64 14.29 -11.42
CA GLU A 2 -12.16 15.66 -11.18
C GLU A 2 -10.74 15.72 -10.57
N GLN A 3 -10.46 14.88 -9.56
CA GLN A 3 -9.12 14.78 -8.96
C GLN A 3 -8.03 14.41 -9.98
N PHE A 4 -8.33 13.50 -10.90
CA PHE A 4 -7.40 13.12 -11.98
C PHE A 4 -7.14 14.29 -12.93
N THR A 5 -8.17 15.07 -13.26
CA THR A 5 -8.03 16.27 -14.09
C THR A 5 -7.16 17.34 -13.43
N LEU A 6 -7.20 17.47 -12.09
CA LEU A 6 -6.32 18.40 -11.35
C LEU A 6 -4.83 18.06 -11.48
N LEU A 7 -4.50 16.78 -11.74
CA LEU A 7 -3.14 16.32 -12.00
C LEU A 7 -2.67 16.65 -13.43
N ARG A 8 -3.53 17.20 -14.29
CA ARG A 8 -3.21 17.63 -15.66
C ARG A 8 -2.56 16.51 -16.49
N PRO A 9 -3.30 15.42 -16.77
CA PRO A 9 -2.81 14.34 -17.62
C PRO A 9 -2.35 14.89 -18.97
N SER A 10 -1.32 14.27 -19.53
CA SER A 10 -0.76 14.70 -20.81
C SER A 10 -1.73 14.40 -21.96
N LYS A 11 -1.40 14.84 -23.18
CA LYS A 11 -2.28 14.66 -24.35
C LYS A 11 -2.67 13.21 -24.64
N ASN A 12 -1.90 12.24 -24.14
CA ASN A 12 -2.19 10.81 -24.25
C ASN A 12 -3.14 10.29 -23.16
N GLY A 13 -3.66 11.14 -22.27
CA GLY A 13 -4.60 10.76 -21.22
C GLY A 13 -3.96 10.21 -19.94
N ALA A 14 -2.63 10.16 -19.83
CA ALA A 14 -1.93 9.60 -18.67
C ALA A 14 -1.23 10.67 -17.81
N ILE A 15 -1.06 10.37 -16.52
CA ILE A 15 -0.28 11.16 -15.55
C ILE A 15 1.05 10.45 -15.24
N SER A 16 2.09 11.23 -14.97
CA SER A 16 3.39 10.76 -14.47
C SER A 16 3.67 11.27 -13.05
N LEU A 17 4.80 10.84 -12.47
CA LEU A 17 5.29 11.38 -11.20
C LEU A 17 5.47 12.91 -11.25
N ASP A 18 5.90 13.47 -12.38
CA ASP A 18 6.07 14.91 -12.54
C ASP A 18 4.74 15.65 -12.49
N ASN A 19 3.69 15.10 -13.12
CA ASN A 19 2.33 15.63 -13.03
C ASN A 19 1.85 15.69 -11.58
N ILE A 20 2.08 14.62 -10.81
CA ILE A 20 1.72 14.53 -9.39
C ILE A 20 2.52 15.55 -8.57
N ARG A 21 3.83 15.67 -8.82
CA ARG A 21 4.71 16.63 -8.13
C ARG A 21 4.28 18.06 -8.39
N GLU A 22 4.03 18.43 -9.65
CA GLU A 22 3.57 19.77 -10.01
C GLU A 22 2.23 20.12 -9.36
N ALA A 23 1.27 19.20 -9.39
CA ALA A 23 -0.03 19.40 -8.78
C ALA A 23 0.06 19.55 -7.25
N LEU A 24 0.90 18.76 -6.59
CA LEU A 24 1.16 18.90 -5.16
C LEU A 24 1.81 20.23 -4.83
N MET A 25 2.85 20.63 -5.55
CA MET A 25 3.56 21.90 -5.32
C MET A 25 2.67 23.12 -5.57
N LYS A 26 1.82 23.07 -6.60
CA LYS A 26 0.88 24.15 -6.90
C LYS A 26 -0.15 24.38 -5.78
N ASN A 27 -0.56 23.31 -5.12
CA ASN A 27 -1.57 23.36 -4.06
C ASN A 27 -0.96 23.27 -2.64
N ALA A 28 0.37 23.31 -2.53
CA ALA A 28 1.05 23.18 -1.25
C ALA A 28 0.87 24.45 -0.40
N THR A 29 0.38 24.26 0.82
CA THR A 29 0.36 25.32 1.84
C THR A 29 1.76 25.49 2.44
N ASP A 30 2.00 26.60 3.13
CA ASP A 30 3.31 26.84 3.77
C ASP A 30 3.61 25.80 4.85
N ALA A 31 2.59 25.38 5.61
CA ALA A 31 2.69 24.25 6.52
C ALA A 31 3.04 22.93 5.80
N MET A 32 2.52 22.68 4.59
CA MET A 32 2.87 21.48 3.83
C MET A 32 4.33 21.49 3.35
N LYS A 33 4.85 22.66 2.96
CA LYS A 33 6.26 22.83 2.54
C LYS A 33 7.23 22.60 3.70
N GLU A 34 6.84 22.97 4.92
CA GLU A 34 7.60 22.69 6.15
C GLU A 34 7.40 21.25 6.67
N SER A 35 6.29 20.61 6.31
CA SER A 35 5.99 19.23 6.71
C SER A 35 6.64 18.19 5.78
N ARG A 36 6.55 16.92 6.21
CA ARG A 36 6.96 15.68 5.53
C ARG A 36 6.27 15.44 4.16
N ALA A 37 5.67 16.44 3.51
CA ALA A 37 5.12 16.33 2.16
C ALA A 37 6.18 15.90 1.13
N HIS A 38 7.46 16.20 1.37
CA HIS A 38 8.58 15.66 0.60
C HIS A 38 8.67 14.12 0.71
N GLU A 39 8.32 13.53 1.84
CA GLU A 39 8.34 12.08 2.01
C GLU A 39 7.24 11.38 1.20
N ILE A 40 6.10 12.05 1.00
CA ILE A 40 5.07 11.57 0.08
C ILE A 40 5.66 11.48 -1.33
N LEU A 41 6.37 12.52 -1.78
CA LEU A 41 7.05 12.49 -3.09
C LEU A 41 8.14 11.42 -3.17
N THR A 42 8.88 11.20 -2.08
CA THR A 42 9.89 10.12 -1.99
C THR A 42 9.25 8.75 -2.11
N SER A 43 8.11 8.50 -1.47
CA SER A 43 7.39 7.23 -1.55
C SER A 43 6.87 6.92 -2.97
N LEU A 44 6.63 7.96 -3.78
CA LEU A 44 6.15 7.84 -5.15
C LEU A 44 7.28 7.69 -6.19
N THR A 45 8.56 7.67 -5.77
CA THR A 45 9.71 7.51 -6.69
C THR A 45 9.68 6.18 -7.46
N ALA A 46 9.02 5.15 -6.93
CA ALA A 46 8.77 3.89 -7.65
C ALA A 46 7.98 4.11 -8.97
N LEU A 47 7.30 5.25 -9.12
CA LEU A 47 6.55 5.64 -10.31
C LEU A 47 7.38 6.49 -11.29
N GLN A 48 8.68 6.71 -11.04
CA GLN A 48 9.52 7.64 -11.83
C GLN A 48 9.46 7.38 -13.35
N TYR A 49 9.32 6.12 -13.76
CA TYR A 49 9.24 5.71 -15.17
C TYR A 49 7.86 5.17 -15.57
N ARG A 50 6.88 5.20 -14.66
CA ARG A 50 5.51 4.77 -14.94
C ARG A 50 4.64 5.96 -15.33
N ARG A 51 3.67 5.67 -16.19
CA ARG A 51 2.53 6.53 -16.46
C ARG A 51 1.28 5.77 -16.08
N MET A 52 0.27 6.49 -15.60
CA MET A 52 -1.01 5.91 -15.21
C MET A 52 -2.12 6.58 -15.99
N ASP A 53 -2.96 5.79 -16.65
CA ASP A 53 -4.24 6.27 -17.17
C ASP A 53 -5.25 6.52 -16.02
N PHE A 54 -6.48 6.88 -16.37
CA PHE A 54 -7.51 7.18 -15.38
C PHE A 54 -7.90 5.95 -14.55
N GLU A 55 -8.00 4.77 -15.16
CA GLU A 55 -8.36 3.54 -14.46
C GLU A 55 -7.24 3.11 -13.52
N GLU A 56 -5.99 3.15 -13.97
CA GLU A 56 -4.80 2.86 -13.16
C GLU A 56 -4.66 3.84 -11.99
N PHE A 57 -4.91 5.13 -12.22
CA PHE A 57 -4.96 6.12 -11.14
C PHE A 57 -6.07 5.81 -10.13
N CYS A 58 -7.27 5.46 -10.58
CA CYS A 58 -8.36 5.07 -9.68
C CYS A 58 -7.98 3.85 -8.85
N ALA A 59 -7.36 2.83 -9.46
CA ALA A 59 -6.88 1.66 -8.73
C ALA A 59 -5.83 2.03 -7.68
N ALA A 60 -4.88 2.90 -8.00
CA ALA A 60 -3.84 3.34 -7.07
C ALA A 60 -4.33 4.28 -5.95
N ALA A 61 -5.42 5.02 -6.19
CA ALA A 61 -5.99 5.98 -5.24
C ALA A 61 -6.99 5.35 -4.25
N LEU A 62 -7.46 4.13 -4.52
CA LEU A 62 -8.37 3.41 -3.63
C LEU A 62 -7.62 2.79 -2.46
N SER A 63 -8.18 2.93 -1.25
CA SER A 63 -7.70 2.17 -0.10
C SER A 63 -8.09 0.70 -0.22
N VAL A 64 -7.32 -0.18 0.43
CA VAL A 64 -7.63 -1.62 0.47
C VAL A 64 -9.04 -1.89 1.02
N TYR A 65 -9.49 -1.14 2.02
CA TYR A 65 -10.86 -1.25 2.57
C TYR A 65 -11.96 -0.92 1.54
N GLN A 66 -11.69 0.02 0.63
CA GLN A 66 -12.63 0.34 -0.45
C GLN A 66 -12.60 -0.72 -1.56
N LEU A 67 -11.43 -1.32 -1.80
CA LEU A 67 -11.29 -2.43 -2.74
C LEU A 67 -12.02 -3.69 -2.24
N GLU A 68 -12.02 -3.96 -0.93
CA GLU A 68 -12.74 -5.08 -0.32
C GLU A 68 -14.26 -5.03 -0.52
N ALA A 69 -14.83 -3.83 -0.59
CA ALA A 69 -16.25 -3.65 -0.84
C ALA A 69 -16.68 -4.02 -2.27
N LEU A 70 -15.71 -4.27 -3.17
CA LEU A 70 -15.98 -4.70 -4.54
C LEU A 70 -16.13 -6.22 -4.61
N GLU A 71 -17.09 -6.69 -5.40
CA GLU A 71 -17.40 -8.12 -5.57
C GLU A 71 -16.20 -8.98 -6.01
N ARG A 72 -15.20 -8.36 -6.65
CA ARG A 72 -14.03 -9.05 -7.22
C ARG A 72 -12.77 -8.96 -6.36
N TRP A 73 -12.88 -8.49 -5.11
CA TRP A 73 -11.74 -8.37 -4.20
C TRP A 73 -10.96 -9.68 -4.05
N GLU A 74 -11.64 -10.79 -3.73
CA GLU A 74 -10.96 -12.07 -3.50
C GLU A 74 -10.17 -12.51 -4.75
N GLN A 75 -10.78 -12.40 -5.93
CA GLN A 75 -10.13 -12.71 -7.20
C GLN A 75 -8.89 -11.85 -7.42
N HIS A 76 -8.98 -10.54 -7.18
CA HIS A 76 -7.86 -9.62 -7.36
C HIS A 76 -6.75 -9.85 -6.34
N ALA A 77 -7.09 -10.07 -5.07
CA ALA A 77 -6.13 -10.37 -4.01
C ALA A 77 -5.37 -11.68 -4.31
N ARG A 78 -6.07 -12.72 -4.78
CA ARG A 78 -5.46 -13.99 -5.20
C ARG A 78 -4.48 -13.79 -6.36
N CYS A 79 -4.88 -13.07 -7.40
CA CYS A 79 -4.01 -12.77 -8.54
C CYS A 79 -2.75 -11.99 -8.12
N ALA A 80 -2.91 -10.99 -7.25
CA ALA A 80 -1.78 -10.24 -6.68
C ALA A 80 -0.85 -11.15 -5.85
N TYR A 81 -1.42 -12.07 -5.06
CA TYR A 81 -0.63 -13.04 -4.30
C TYR A 81 0.12 -14.02 -5.20
N GLU A 82 -0.46 -14.47 -6.31
CA GLU A 82 0.25 -15.35 -7.27
C GLU A 82 1.46 -14.66 -7.91
N LEU A 83 1.37 -13.36 -8.18
CA LEU A 83 2.51 -12.55 -8.65
C LEU A 83 3.54 -12.39 -7.54
N PHE A 84 3.09 -12.03 -6.33
CA PHE A 84 3.96 -11.94 -5.16
C PHE A 84 4.68 -13.26 -4.89
N GLU A 85 4.00 -14.40 -5.00
CA GLU A 85 4.56 -15.74 -4.78
C GLU A 85 5.74 -16.05 -5.70
N LYS A 86 5.68 -15.57 -6.95
CA LYS A 86 6.71 -15.78 -7.96
C LYS A 86 7.91 -14.85 -7.78
N ASP A 87 7.64 -13.57 -7.57
CA ASP A 87 8.65 -12.52 -7.72
C ASP A 87 9.16 -11.97 -6.37
N GLY A 88 8.37 -12.08 -5.30
CA GLY A 88 8.59 -11.36 -4.04
C GLY A 88 8.53 -12.20 -2.76
N ASN A 89 7.87 -13.36 -2.76
CA ASN A 89 7.65 -14.12 -1.54
C ASN A 89 8.88 -14.97 -1.18
N ARG A 90 9.61 -14.50 -0.17
CA ARG A 90 10.81 -15.14 0.35
C ARG A 90 10.54 -15.69 1.75
N PRO A 91 11.24 -16.75 2.18
CA PRO A 91 11.19 -17.17 3.57
C PRO A 91 11.50 -16.00 4.50
N ILE A 92 10.72 -15.85 5.56
CA ILE A 92 10.84 -14.78 6.54
C ILE A 92 10.77 -15.37 7.95
N MET A 93 11.67 -14.94 8.83
CA MET A 93 11.61 -15.32 10.24
C MET A 93 10.49 -14.54 10.92
N ILE A 94 9.79 -15.18 11.85
CA ILE A 94 8.65 -14.57 12.53
C ILE A 94 9.07 -13.35 13.37
N GLU A 95 10.30 -13.35 13.87
CA GLU A 95 10.91 -12.22 14.58
C GLU A 95 11.17 -11.02 13.64
N GLU A 96 11.59 -11.28 12.39
CA GLU A 96 11.77 -10.24 11.37
C GLU A 96 10.42 -9.61 11.02
N LEU A 97 9.40 -10.45 10.78
CA LEU A 97 8.06 -9.97 10.51
C LEU A 97 7.49 -9.16 11.70
N ALA A 98 7.69 -9.63 12.93
CA ALA A 98 7.24 -8.93 14.12
C ALA A 98 7.91 -7.55 14.30
N SER A 99 9.21 -7.47 13.99
CA SER A 99 9.97 -6.21 14.02
C SER A 99 9.44 -5.20 13.01
N GLU A 100 9.20 -5.64 11.77
CA GLU A 100 8.61 -4.79 10.72
C GLU A 100 7.19 -4.30 11.07
N LEU A 101 6.43 -5.13 11.79
CA LEU A 101 5.10 -4.78 12.28
C LEU A 101 5.11 -3.93 13.57
N GLY A 102 6.30 -3.66 14.15
CA GLY A 102 6.43 -2.90 15.39
C GLY A 102 5.79 -3.58 16.61
N LEU A 103 5.69 -4.91 16.61
CA LEU A 103 5.14 -5.65 17.73
C LEU A 103 6.10 -5.58 18.92
N GLY A 104 5.60 -5.09 20.05
CA GLY A 104 6.39 -4.98 21.28
C GLY A 104 6.78 -6.36 21.86
N PRO A 105 7.80 -6.42 22.72
CA PRO A 105 8.36 -7.67 23.26
C PRO A 105 7.36 -8.50 24.09
N ASN A 106 6.24 -7.90 24.51
CA ASN A 106 5.19 -8.56 25.30
C ASN A 106 4.08 -9.19 24.43
N VAL A 107 4.13 -9.02 23.10
CA VAL A 107 3.16 -9.65 22.19
C VAL A 107 3.61 -11.10 21.96
N PRO A 108 2.73 -12.11 22.13
CA PRO A 108 3.06 -13.48 21.78
C PRO A 108 3.07 -13.64 20.26
N VAL A 109 4.16 -13.20 19.62
CA VAL A 109 4.28 -13.09 18.15
C VAL A 109 4.02 -14.43 17.45
N HIS A 110 4.46 -15.54 18.05
CA HIS A 110 4.18 -16.89 17.55
C HIS A 110 2.71 -17.27 17.56
N ALA A 111 1.89 -16.72 18.47
CA ALA A 111 0.45 -16.94 18.48
C ALA A 111 -0.28 -16.00 17.53
N VAL A 112 0.20 -14.76 17.37
CA VAL A 112 -0.44 -13.72 16.54
C VAL A 112 -0.17 -13.91 15.05
N LEU A 113 1.05 -14.34 14.70
CA LEU A 113 1.52 -14.45 13.31
C LEU A 113 1.61 -15.90 12.83
N HIS A 114 1.15 -16.86 13.63
CA HIS A 114 1.24 -18.29 13.33
C HIS A 114 0.77 -18.63 11.90
N ASP A 115 -0.42 -18.15 11.55
CA ASP A 115 -1.06 -18.49 10.26
C ASP A 115 -0.63 -17.56 9.12
N TRP A 116 0.22 -16.57 9.41
CA TRP A 116 0.73 -15.62 8.43
C TRP A 116 1.94 -16.20 7.69
N ILE A 117 2.64 -17.17 8.30
CA ILE A 117 3.82 -17.80 7.72
C ILE A 117 3.52 -19.29 7.51
N ARG A 118 3.77 -19.80 6.30
CA ARG A 118 3.57 -21.21 5.98
C ARG A 118 4.63 -22.07 6.65
N HIS A 119 4.20 -23.09 7.38
CA HIS A 119 5.12 -24.06 8.00
C HIS A 119 5.93 -24.89 6.98
N THR A 120 5.44 -25.00 5.74
CA THR A 120 6.07 -25.82 4.70
C THR A 120 7.38 -25.25 4.18
N ASP A 121 7.48 -23.92 4.10
CA ASP A 121 8.61 -23.24 3.45
C ASP A 121 8.98 -21.89 4.06
N GLY A 122 8.36 -21.50 5.18
CA GLY A 122 8.66 -20.26 5.89
C GLY A 122 8.25 -18.99 5.15
N LYS A 123 7.49 -19.10 4.05
CA LYS A 123 7.03 -17.97 3.26
C LYS A 123 5.73 -17.39 3.78
N LEU A 124 5.43 -16.15 3.40
CA LEU A 124 4.18 -15.50 3.79
C LEU A 124 2.98 -16.23 3.13
N SER A 125 1.96 -16.57 3.92
CA SER A 125 0.72 -17.17 3.44
C SER A 125 -0.16 -16.11 2.74
N PHE A 126 -1.17 -16.56 1.99
CA PHE A 126 -2.17 -15.64 1.42
C PHE A 126 -2.85 -14.80 2.51
N LEU A 127 -3.14 -15.40 3.67
CA LEU A 127 -3.71 -14.69 4.82
C LEU A 127 -2.75 -13.59 5.31
N GLY A 128 -1.48 -13.93 5.49
CA GLY A 128 -0.45 -12.95 5.88
C GLY A 128 -0.33 -11.81 4.87
N PHE A 129 -0.34 -12.13 3.56
CA PHE A 129 -0.31 -11.16 2.48
C PHE A 129 -1.49 -10.18 2.54
N VAL A 130 -2.72 -10.68 2.67
CA VAL A 130 -3.91 -9.83 2.79
C VAL A 130 -3.82 -8.96 4.05
N LYS A 131 -3.40 -9.52 5.18
CA LYS A 131 -3.21 -8.74 6.42
C LYS A 131 -2.18 -7.62 6.26
N LEU A 132 -1.09 -7.85 5.51
CA LEU A 132 -0.13 -6.80 5.17
C LEU A 132 -0.71 -5.74 4.22
N LEU A 133 -1.57 -6.11 3.27
CA LEU A 133 -2.24 -5.14 2.39
C LEU A 133 -3.09 -4.13 3.16
N HIS A 134 -3.76 -4.54 4.24
CA HIS A 134 -4.48 -3.62 5.12
C HIS A 134 -3.57 -2.67 5.92
N GLY A 135 -2.25 -2.94 5.89
CA GLY A 135 -1.25 -2.30 6.71
C GLY A 135 -1.32 -2.74 8.18
N VAL A 136 -0.24 -2.52 8.91
CA VAL A 136 -0.31 -2.40 10.37
C VAL A 136 -1.05 -1.10 10.65
N SER A 137 -2.35 -1.19 10.92
CA SER A 137 -3.17 -0.03 11.26
C SER A 137 -2.55 0.71 12.45
N THR A 138 -1.84 1.81 12.20
CA THR A 138 -1.47 2.78 13.25
C THR A 138 -2.68 3.52 13.79
N ARG A 139 -3.87 3.34 13.20
CA ARG A 139 -5.12 3.69 13.85
C ARG A 139 -5.40 2.63 14.91
N THR A 140 -5.02 2.95 16.14
CA THR A 140 -5.79 2.55 17.31
C THR A 140 -7.26 2.80 16.96
N LEU A 141 -8.03 1.74 16.78
CA LEU A 141 -9.48 1.84 16.80
C LEU A 141 -9.83 2.27 18.22
N VAL A 142 -9.84 3.59 18.47
CA VAL A 142 -10.45 4.13 19.67
C VAL A 142 -11.91 3.74 19.55
N LYS A 143 -12.31 2.72 20.30
CA LYS A 143 -13.71 2.38 20.52
C LYS A 143 -14.39 3.67 20.98
N ALA A 144 -15.33 4.17 20.20
CA ALA A 144 -16.25 5.19 20.68
C ALA A 144 -17.03 4.53 21.83
N HIS A 145 -16.90 5.12 23.02
CA HIS A 145 -17.72 4.82 24.19
C HIS A 145 -19.05 5.57 24.09
#